data_AF-A0A5F1F911-F1
#
_entry.id   AF-A0A5F1F911-F1
#
_cell.length_a   1.000
_cell.length_b   1.000
_cell.length_c   1.000
_cell.angle_alpha   90.00
_cell.angle_beta   90.00
_cell.angle_gamma   90.00
#
_symmetry.space_group_name_H-M   'P 1'
#
loop_
_entity.id
_entity.type
_entity.pdbx_description
1 polymer ?
#
loop_
_entity_poly.entity_id
_entity_poly.type
_entity_poly.pdbx_seq_one_letter_code
_entity_poly.pdbx_strand_id
1 'polypeptide(L)' 'MLKRPRNPSAKLRDLPDCYKIKLRTLGYRLVYQVNDKELLVLVIAIGKRENSAVYEDADKRLEE' A
#
# COMPACT_ATOMS: atom_id res chain seq x y z
N MET A 1 12.65 -7.01 10.93
CA MET A 1 12.91 -5.57 10.78
C MET A 1 12.77 -5.16 9.32
N LEU A 2 11.71 -4.40 8.98
CA LEU A 2 11.55 -3.79 7.66
C LEU A 2 12.53 -2.61 7.54
N LYS A 3 13.45 -2.65 6.58
CA LYS A 3 14.58 -1.71 6.55
C LYS A 3 14.24 -0.31 6.03
N ARG A 4 13.27 -0.18 5.11
CA ARG A 4 12.87 1.10 4.49
C ARG A 4 11.38 1.09 4.10
N PRO A 5 10.46 1.11 5.08
CA PRO A 5 9.01 1.07 4.81
C PRO A 5 8.52 2.36 4.15
N ARG A 6 9.16 3.52 4.39
CA ARG A 6 8.85 4.78 3.71
C ARG A 6 9.71 4.98 2.46
N ASN A 7 9.36 4.31 1.36
CA ASN A 7 10.05 4.48 0.07
C ASN A 7 9.37 5.59 -0.77
N PRO A 8 10.01 6.74 -1.03
CA PRO A 8 9.38 7.85 -1.77
C PRO A 8 8.87 7.47 -3.17
N SER A 9 9.61 6.61 -3.89
CA SER A 9 9.19 6.14 -5.23
C SER A 9 7.98 5.20 -5.20
N ALA A 10 7.64 4.67 -4.02
CA ALA A 10 6.49 3.80 -3.81
C ALA A 10 5.26 4.53 -3.26
N LYS A 11 5.40 5.79 -2.81
CA LYS A 11 4.36 6.56 -2.16
C LYS A 11 3.12 6.70 -3.05
N LEU A 12 1.95 6.54 -2.48
CA LEU A 12 0.67 6.83 -3.13
C LEU A 12 0.37 8.32 -3.02
N ARG A 13 -0.22 8.89 -4.07
CA ARG A 13 -0.51 10.34 -4.12
C ARG A 13 -1.73 10.67 -3.27
N ASP A 14 -2.78 9.88 -3.42
CA ASP A 14 -4.10 10.16 -2.86
C ASP A 14 -4.27 9.52 -1.47
N LEU A 15 -3.37 8.62 -1.08
CA LEU A 15 -3.39 7.95 0.22
C LEU A 15 -2.17 8.34 1.06
N PRO A 16 -2.35 9.14 2.13
CA PRO A 16 -1.24 9.56 2.99
C PRO A 16 -0.62 8.37 3.72
N ASP A 17 0.70 8.43 3.89
CA ASP A 17 1.50 7.38 4.52
C ASP A 17 1.34 5.96 3.94
N CYS A 18 0.74 5.86 2.74
CA CYS A 18 0.55 4.63 2.03
C CYS A 18 1.56 4.47 0.89
N TYR A 19 1.97 3.23 0.67
CA TYR A 19 3.01 2.85 -0.27
C TYR A 19 2.63 1.56 -1.00
N LYS A 20 3.20 1.33 -2.17
CA LYS A 20 2.94 0.13 -2.98
C LYS A 20 4.16 -0.75 -3.19
N ILE A 21 3.95 -2.07 -3.13
CA ILE A 21 4.89 -3.08 -3.64
C ILE A 21 4.32 -3.67 -4.92
N LYS A 22 5.15 -3.75 -5.97
CA LYS A 22 4.76 -4.36 -7.25
C LYS A 22 5.21 -5.82 -7.28
N LEU A 23 4.26 -6.75 -7.25
CA LEU A 23 4.49 -8.18 -7.42
C LEU A 23 4.43 -8.51 -8.91
N ARG A 24 5.51 -8.17 -9.63
CA ARG A 24 5.53 -8.09 -11.10
C ARG A 24 5.21 -9.41 -11.79
N THR A 25 5.75 -10.53 -11.31
CA THR A 25 5.54 -11.86 -11.89
C THR A 25 4.07 -12.30 -11.82
N LEU A 26 3.34 -11.85 -10.80
CA LEU A 26 1.95 -12.20 -10.59
C LEU A 26 0.98 -11.18 -11.21
N GLY A 27 1.46 -9.97 -11.54
CA GLY A 27 0.58 -8.86 -11.97
C GLY A 27 -0.19 -8.20 -10.81
N TYR A 28 0.29 -8.36 -9.57
CA TYR A 28 -0.35 -7.85 -8.36
C TYR A 28 0.33 -6.61 -7.81
N ARG A 29 -0.39 -5.91 -6.94
CA ARG A 29 0.16 -4.90 -6.04
C ARG A 29 -0.30 -5.18 -4.63
N LEU A 30 0.58 -4.83 -3.69
CA LEU A 30 0.28 -4.75 -2.28
C LEU A 30 0.34 -3.27 -1.88
N VAL A 31 -0.69 -2.79 -1.18
CA VAL A 31 -0.76 -1.46 -0.58
C VAL A 31 -0.62 -1.62 0.92
N TYR A 32 0.27 -0.84 1.51
CA TYR A 32 0.49 -0.82 2.96
C TYR A 32 0.60 0.62 3.48
N GLN A 33 0.19 0.81 4.72
CA GLN A 33 0.34 2.05 5.47
C GLN A 33 1.46 1.90 6.50
N VAL A 34 2.17 3.00 6.76
CA VAL A 34 3.19 3.07 7.82
C VAL A 34 2.72 4.03 8.91
N ASN A 35 2.54 3.53 10.13
CA ASN A 35 2.27 4.35 11.31
C ASN A 35 3.53 4.42 12.18
N ASP A 36 4.23 5.55 12.12
CA ASP A 36 5.47 5.74 12.89
C ASP A 36 5.22 5.88 14.40
N LYS A 37 4.00 6.29 14.82
CA LYS A 37 3.67 6.43 16.24
C LYS A 37 3.55 5.09 16.93
N GLU A 38 3.00 4.11 16.23
CA GLU A 38 2.76 2.75 16.73
C GLU A 38 3.84 1.76 16.29
N LEU A 39 4.84 2.23 15.53
CA LEU A 39 5.87 1.39 14.90
C LEU A 39 5.27 0.26 14.05
N LEU A 40 4.13 0.52 13.39
CA LEU A 40 3.31 -0.47 12.71
C LEU A 40 3.38 -0.31 11.18
N VAL A 41 3.41 -1.45 10.48
CA VAL A 41 3.18 -1.52 9.04
C VAL A 41 1.95 -2.37 8.79
N LEU A 42 0.87 -1.73 8.34
CA LEU A 42 -0.41 -2.39 8.09
C LEU A 42 -0.58 -2.65 6.60
N VAL A 43 -0.88 -3.89 6.23
CA VAL A 43 -1.25 -4.22 4.85
C VAL A 43 -2.73 -3.93 4.68
N ILE A 44 -3.04 -2.98 3.79
CA ILE A 44 -4.41 -2.50 3.56
C ILE A 44 -5.09 -3.30 2.45
N ALA A 45 -4.36 -3.59 1.37
CA ALA A 45 -4.90 -4.29 0.22
C ALA A 45 -3.84 -5.10 -0.53
N ILE A 46 -4.27 -6.23 -1.07
CA ILE A 46 -3.51 -7.01 -2.05
C ILE A 46 -4.45 -7.35 -3.19
N GLY A 47 -4.06 -7.03 -4.42
CA GLY A 47 -4.93 -7.23 -5.57
C GLY A 47 -4.22 -7.13 -6.91
N LYS A 48 -4.89 -7.60 -7.96
CA LYS A 48 -4.41 -7.48 -9.34
C LYS A 48 -4.33 -6.01 -9.76
N ARG A 49 -3.52 -5.72 -10.78
CA ARG A 49 -3.41 -4.36 -11.38
C ARG A 49 -4.70 -3.91 -12.09
N GLU A 50 -5.59 -4.84 -12.42
CA GLU A 50 -6.78 -4.62 -13.24
C GLU A 50 -7.57 -3.38 -12.77
N ASN A 51 -7.76 -2.44 -13.71
CA ASN A 51 -8.54 -1.21 -13.54
C ASN A 51 -8.31 -0.41 -12.25
N SER A 52 -7.10 -0.44 -11.68
CA SER A 52 -6.79 0.26 -10.41
C SER A 52 -7.58 -0.25 -9.19
N ALA A 53 -8.26 -1.40 -9.28
CA ALA A 53 -9.15 -1.92 -8.23
C ALA A 53 -8.49 -2.03 -6.85
N VAL A 54 -7.20 -2.42 -6.80
CA VAL A 54 -6.45 -2.52 -5.53
C VAL A 54 -6.33 -1.19 -4.77
N TYR A 55 -6.39 -0.05 -5.47
CA TYR A 55 -6.34 1.26 -4.82
C TYR A 55 -7.71 1.67 -4.29
N GLU A 56 -8.78 1.41 -5.05
CA GLU A 56 -10.17 1.62 -4.59
C GLU A 56 -10.48 0.77 -3.35
N ASP A 57 -10.03 -0.47 -3.35
CA ASP A 57 -10.09 -1.37 -2.19
C ASP A 57 -9.32 -0.82 -0.99
N ALA A 58 -8.15 -0.22 -1.23
CA ALA A 58 -7.33 0.34 -0.16
C ALA A 58 -7.97 1.60 0.44
N ASP A 59 -8.56 2.44 -0.40
CA ASP A 59 -9.27 3.66 -0.01
C ASP A 59 -10.46 3.32 0.89
N LYS A 60 -11.34 2.42 0.44
CA LYS A 60 -12.50 1.96 1.21
C LYS A 60 -12.13 1.40 2.60
N ARG A 61 -11.08 0.58 2.68
CA ARG A 61 -10.64 -0.04 3.95
C ARG A 61 -9.93 0.94 4.89
N LEU A 62 -9.55 2.12 4.42
CA LEU A 62 -8.99 3.20 5.25
C LEU A 62 -10.06 4.16 5.75
N GLU A 63 -11.24 4.17 5.12
CA GLU A 63 -12.41 4.92 5.57
C GLU A 63 -13.25 4.18 6.65
N GLU A 64 -13.04 2.87 6.81
CA GLU A 64 -13.62 2.03 7.89
C GLU A 64 -12.97 2.31 9.27
#